data_AF-A0A433EPJ6-F1
#
_entry.id   AF-A0A433EPJ6-F1
#
_cell.length_a   1.000
_cell.length_b   1.000
_cell.length_c   1.000
_cell.angle_alpha   90.00
_cell.angle_beta   90.00
_cell.angle_gamma   90.00
#
_symmetry.space_group_name_H-M   'P 1'
#
loop_
_entity.id
_entity.type
_entity.pdbx_description
1 polymer ?
#
loop_
_entity_poly.entity_id
_entity_poly.type
_entity_poly.pdbx_seq_one_letter_code
_entity_poly.pdbx_strand_id
1 'polypeptide(L)'
;HDYEIPTFNYPQYVLPPVPYNYKTYTKDIWDANTAQPLKTKIIAPSQCKVGNSEPVNLFSVEFNDAYYETEIDLKQIDPTIQSISKFQDAYKKIEISNLSNLQVRCFKPDIERFIKDRDINLLGGDNSCDYNFGSLSNITLQKSGLEQKDNVNFDNTITLYTDNIKVNDTETKYATAYTNGLPSGNYPNTYFTYQNRVIIKFLLQITKLSNNDNHKIKETYLQAYYTNDVKLKIRFSKVLFVELLGQITTHWKYWGNNKNITIDLNALGVLNMINNGDNPIQITIKPR
;
A
#
# COMPACT_ATOMS: atom_id res chain seq x y z
N HIS A 1 5.77 -76.42 -34.89
CA HIS A 1 5.94 -75.08 -34.30
C HIS A 1 4.57 -74.62 -33.88
N ASP A 2 4.23 -74.87 -32.62
CA ASP A 2 2.97 -74.41 -32.03
C ASP A 2 3.16 -72.94 -31.62
N TYR A 3 2.40 -72.05 -32.25
CA TYR A 3 2.38 -70.64 -31.90
C TYR A 3 1.36 -70.43 -30.78
N GLU A 4 1.84 -70.14 -29.57
CA GLU A 4 0.99 -69.60 -28.51
C GLU A 4 0.61 -68.16 -28.83
N ILE A 5 -0.69 -67.91 -29.00
CA ILE A 5 -1.24 -66.57 -29.17
C ILE A 5 -1.44 -65.97 -27.77
N PRO A 6 -0.82 -64.83 -27.43
CA PRO A 6 -1.03 -64.20 -26.13
C PRO A 6 -2.46 -63.66 -26.05
N THR A 7 -3.24 -64.14 -25.10
CA THR A 7 -4.54 -63.55 -24.76
C THR A 7 -4.30 -62.24 -24.00
N PHE A 8 -4.45 -61.12 -24.71
CA PHE A 8 -4.43 -59.80 -24.12
C PHE A 8 -5.75 -59.56 -23.37
N ASN A 9 -5.75 -59.77 -22.06
CA ASN A 9 -6.87 -59.35 -21.21
C ASN A 9 -6.86 -57.82 -21.11
N TYR A 10 -7.78 -57.17 -21.81
CA TYR A 10 -8.09 -55.77 -21.53
C TYR A 10 -8.62 -55.67 -20.09
N PRO A 11 -8.10 -54.76 -19.24
CA PRO A 11 -8.70 -54.52 -17.95
C PRO A 11 -10.17 -54.13 -18.16
N GLN A 12 -11.07 -54.78 -17.42
CA GLN A 12 -12.47 -54.39 -17.32
C GLN A 12 -12.55 -52.89 -17.08
N TYR A 13 -13.39 -52.22 -17.88
CA TYR A 13 -13.82 -50.82 -17.76
C TYR A 13 -13.39 -50.18 -16.43
N VAL A 14 -12.26 -49.47 -16.47
CA VAL A 14 -11.91 -48.56 -15.37
C VAL A 14 -12.96 -47.46 -15.45
N LEU A 15 -13.87 -47.43 -14.48
CA LEU A 15 -14.81 -46.33 -14.33
C LEU A 15 -14.00 -45.02 -14.44
N PRO A 16 -14.48 -44.01 -15.19
CA PRO A 16 -13.79 -42.73 -15.21
C PRO A 16 -13.54 -42.32 -13.75
N PRO A 17 -12.32 -41.86 -13.42
CA PRO A 17 -11.99 -41.52 -12.05
C PRO A 17 -13.08 -40.61 -11.50
N VAL A 18 -13.59 -40.96 -10.31
CA VAL A 18 -14.62 -40.17 -9.63
C VAL A 18 -14.15 -38.70 -9.67
N PRO A 19 -14.99 -37.74 -10.08
CA PRO A 19 -14.61 -36.35 -10.14
C PRO A 19 -13.99 -35.95 -8.80
N TYR A 20 -12.74 -35.46 -8.83
CA TYR A 20 -12.05 -35.06 -7.62
C TYR A 20 -12.83 -33.91 -6.97
N ASN A 21 -13.40 -34.16 -5.80
CA ASN A 21 -14.28 -33.21 -5.14
C ASN A 21 -13.46 -32.27 -4.26
N TYR A 22 -13.07 -31.13 -4.83
CA TYR A 22 -12.38 -30.08 -4.10
C TYR A 22 -13.25 -29.56 -2.96
N LYS A 23 -12.64 -29.33 -1.78
CA LYS A 23 -13.35 -28.80 -0.61
C LYS A 23 -13.20 -27.30 -0.53
N THR A 24 -14.19 -26.65 0.07
CA THR A 24 -14.08 -25.25 0.49
C THR A 24 -12.88 -25.11 1.43
N TYR A 25 -12.06 -24.11 1.16
CA TYR A 25 -10.91 -23.76 1.98
C TYR A 25 -11.13 -22.41 2.63
N THR A 26 -10.86 -22.32 3.92
CA THR A 26 -11.03 -21.09 4.68
C THR A 26 -9.80 -20.84 5.54
N LYS A 27 -9.30 -19.60 5.55
CA LYS A 27 -8.12 -19.21 6.34
C LYS A 27 -8.20 -17.76 6.77
N ASP A 28 -7.75 -17.49 7.98
CA ASP A 28 -7.58 -16.12 8.47
C ASP A 28 -6.30 -15.53 7.86
N ILE A 29 -6.41 -14.32 7.32
CA ILE A 29 -5.32 -13.64 6.61
C ILE A 29 -4.86 -12.36 7.31
N TRP A 30 -5.63 -11.88 8.29
CA TRP A 30 -5.31 -10.76 9.15
C TRP A 30 -6.14 -10.82 10.43
N ASP A 31 -5.48 -11.01 11.56
CA ASP A 31 -6.11 -11.14 12.88
C ASP A 31 -6.93 -9.92 13.32
N ALA A 32 -7.97 -10.18 14.11
CA ALA A 32 -8.77 -9.16 14.79
C ALA A 32 -7.90 -8.27 15.70
N ASN A 33 -8.23 -6.98 15.79
CA ASN A 33 -7.55 -6.01 16.67
C ASN A 33 -6.02 -5.90 16.44
N THR A 34 -5.53 -6.27 15.26
CA THR A 34 -4.11 -6.16 14.90
C THR A 34 -3.87 -5.13 13.82
N ALA A 35 -2.66 -4.57 13.82
CA ALA A 35 -2.20 -3.62 12.82
C ALA A 35 -1.19 -4.28 11.89
N GLN A 36 -1.23 -3.88 10.62
CA GLN A 36 -0.26 -4.27 9.60
C GLN A 36 0.48 -3.04 9.09
N PRO A 37 1.83 -3.08 9.02
CA PRO A 37 2.59 -1.96 8.50
C PRO A 37 2.29 -1.80 7.00
N LEU A 38 2.11 -0.57 6.55
CA LEU A 38 2.02 -0.31 5.12
C LEU A 38 3.41 -0.01 4.58
N LYS A 39 3.78 -0.73 3.53
CA LYS A 39 5.04 -0.58 2.82
C LYS A 39 4.94 0.49 1.75
N THR A 40 5.88 1.42 1.70
CA THR A 40 6.02 2.38 0.60
C THR A 40 7.47 2.82 0.43
N LYS A 41 7.81 3.25 -0.78
CA LYS A 41 9.10 3.86 -1.10
C LYS A 41 8.88 5.05 -2.03
N ILE A 42 9.16 6.25 -1.53
CA ILE A 42 8.92 7.51 -2.23
C ILE A 42 10.22 8.29 -2.25
N ILE A 43 10.63 8.75 -3.43
CA ILE A 43 11.91 9.42 -3.63
C ILE A 43 11.65 10.79 -4.26
N ALA A 44 12.14 11.84 -3.60
CA ALA A 44 12.35 13.13 -4.24
C ALA A 44 13.81 13.19 -4.69
N PRO A 45 14.12 13.28 -6.00
CA PRO A 45 15.49 13.34 -6.47
C PRO A 45 16.17 14.65 -6.04
N SER A 46 17.51 14.70 -6.11
CA SER A 46 18.24 15.96 -6.06
C SER A 46 17.74 16.90 -7.16
N GLN A 47 17.37 18.12 -6.79
CA GLN A 47 16.67 19.03 -7.70
C GLN A 47 16.68 20.46 -7.18
N CYS A 48 16.39 21.39 -8.10
CA CYS A 48 16.04 22.76 -7.81
C CYS A 48 14.73 23.09 -8.50
N LYS A 49 13.64 23.24 -7.74
CA LYS A 49 12.31 23.52 -8.29
C LYS A 49 12.03 25.00 -8.29
N VAL A 50 11.42 25.48 -9.37
CA VAL A 50 10.85 26.82 -9.45
C VAL A 50 9.42 26.76 -8.89
N GLY A 51 9.15 27.54 -7.86
CA GLY A 51 7.81 27.82 -7.40
C GLY A 51 7.23 29.01 -8.15
N ASN A 52 6.20 28.79 -8.95
CA ASN A 52 5.39 29.90 -9.47
C ASN A 52 4.53 30.55 -8.36
N SER A 53 4.34 29.84 -7.24
CA SER A 53 3.71 30.29 -6.00
C SER A 53 4.28 29.50 -4.82
N GLU A 54 4.54 30.16 -3.69
CA GLU A 54 4.88 29.48 -2.43
C GLU A 54 3.63 28.87 -1.76
N PRO A 55 3.74 27.75 -1.03
CA PRO A 55 4.97 26.98 -0.76
C PRO A 55 5.33 25.96 -1.87
N VAL A 56 6.61 25.61 -1.96
CA VAL A 56 7.13 24.65 -2.97
C VAL A 56 7.31 23.26 -2.34
N ASN A 57 6.72 22.22 -2.93
CA ASN A 57 6.88 20.83 -2.48
C ASN A 57 8.10 20.16 -3.13
N LEU A 58 9.00 19.59 -2.33
CA LEU A 58 10.12 18.79 -2.85
C LEU A 58 9.65 17.45 -3.42
N PHE A 59 8.58 16.84 -2.90
CA PHE A 59 8.02 15.63 -3.49
C PHE A 59 7.20 15.92 -4.76
N SER A 60 6.88 14.87 -5.53
CA SER A 60 5.98 14.99 -6.68
C SER A 60 4.59 15.46 -6.24
N VAL A 61 3.88 16.15 -7.12
CA VAL A 61 2.45 16.48 -6.92
C VAL A 61 1.53 15.29 -7.23
N GLU A 62 2.09 14.18 -7.71
CA GLU A 62 1.38 12.94 -7.95
C GLU A 62 1.14 12.16 -6.66
N PHE A 63 0.07 11.36 -6.67
CA PHE A 63 -0.19 10.43 -5.59
C PHE A 63 0.79 9.25 -5.61
N ASN A 64 1.08 8.75 -4.42
CA ASN A 64 1.89 7.56 -4.21
C ASN A 64 1.01 6.47 -3.59
N ASP A 65 1.49 5.24 -3.57
CA ASP A 65 0.80 4.13 -2.91
C ASP A 65 1.64 3.54 -1.78
N ALA A 66 0.92 3.12 -0.73
CA ALA A 66 1.41 2.30 0.35
C ALA A 66 0.61 1.00 0.38
N TYR A 67 1.22 -0.14 0.70
CA TYR A 67 0.47 -1.41 0.68
C TYR A 67 0.85 -2.36 1.81
N TYR A 68 -0.13 -3.14 2.23
CA TYR A 68 0.06 -4.40 2.97
C TYR A 68 -0.30 -5.56 2.05
N GLU A 69 0.43 -6.67 2.15
CA GLU A 69 0.21 -7.84 1.31
C GLU A 69 0.39 -9.11 2.12
N THR A 70 -0.50 -10.07 1.86
CA THR A 70 -0.45 -11.42 2.41
C THR A 70 -0.53 -12.44 1.28
N GLU A 71 0.01 -13.63 1.53
CA GLU A 71 0.18 -14.67 0.53
C GLU A 71 -0.38 -16.00 1.01
N ILE A 72 -0.98 -16.72 0.07
CA ILE A 72 -1.50 -18.08 0.26
C ILE A 72 -0.87 -18.96 -0.81
N ASP A 73 -0.15 -19.99 -0.36
CA ASP A 73 0.33 -21.04 -1.24
C ASP A 73 -0.85 -21.93 -1.64
N LEU A 74 -1.18 -21.92 -2.94
CA LEU A 74 -2.33 -22.67 -3.44
C LEU A 74 -2.11 -24.18 -3.34
N LYS A 75 -0.85 -24.63 -3.26
CA LYS A 75 -0.51 -26.06 -3.07
C LYS A 75 -0.87 -26.56 -1.67
N GLN A 76 -0.98 -25.64 -0.70
CA GLN A 76 -1.40 -25.97 0.67
C GLN A 76 -2.92 -26.10 0.79
N ILE A 77 -3.67 -25.54 -0.16
CA ILE A 77 -5.12 -25.71 -0.24
C ILE A 77 -5.41 -27.16 -0.61
N ASP A 78 -4.75 -27.64 -1.67
CA ASP A 78 -4.83 -29.02 -2.13
C ASP A 78 -3.54 -29.38 -2.91
N PRO A 79 -2.86 -30.49 -2.58
CA PRO A 79 -1.59 -30.86 -3.20
C PRO A 79 -1.69 -31.21 -4.68
N THR A 80 -2.90 -31.44 -5.21
CA THR A 80 -3.11 -31.66 -6.65
C THR A 80 -3.06 -30.36 -7.47
N ILE A 81 -3.13 -29.20 -6.82
CA ILE A 81 -3.00 -27.88 -7.45
C ILE A 81 -1.54 -27.60 -7.75
N GLN A 82 -1.10 -27.93 -8.96
CA GLN A 82 0.28 -27.72 -9.43
C GLN A 82 0.43 -26.50 -10.35
N SER A 83 -0.67 -25.83 -10.71
CA SER A 83 -0.67 -24.66 -11.59
C SER A 83 -1.87 -23.74 -11.32
N ILE A 84 -1.77 -22.48 -11.77
CA ILE A 84 -2.87 -21.51 -11.67
C ILE A 84 -4.09 -21.95 -12.48
N SER A 85 -3.89 -22.49 -13.68
CA SER A 85 -4.99 -23.03 -14.50
C SER A 85 -5.71 -24.16 -13.77
N LYS A 86 -4.98 -25.08 -13.13
CA LYS A 86 -5.59 -26.15 -12.35
C LYS A 86 -6.40 -25.62 -11.17
N PHE A 87 -5.91 -24.56 -10.51
CA PHE A 87 -6.64 -23.87 -9.46
C PHE A 87 -7.94 -23.23 -9.98
N GLN A 88 -7.89 -22.54 -11.12
CA GLN A 88 -9.06 -21.93 -11.76
C GLN A 88 -10.10 -22.94 -12.25
N ASP A 89 -9.66 -24.13 -12.69
CA ASP A 89 -10.53 -25.25 -13.04
C ASP A 89 -11.20 -25.88 -11.81
N ALA A 90 -10.50 -25.91 -10.68
CA ALA A 90 -10.97 -26.52 -9.44
C ALA A 90 -11.89 -25.58 -8.62
N TYR A 91 -11.54 -24.29 -8.58
CA TYR A 91 -12.15 -23.29 -7.71
C TYR A 91 -12.77 -22.15 -8.51
N LYS A 92 -13.97 -21.72 -8.10
CA LYS A 92 -14.76 -20.71 -8.82
C LYS A 92 -14.62 -19.31 -8.24
N LYS A 93 -14.66 -19.23 -6.90
CA LYS A 93 -14.86 -17.98 -6.17
C LYS A 93 -13.93 -17.89 -4.98
N ILE A 94 -13.50 -16.68 -4.70
CA ILE A 94 -12.76 -16.29 -3.52
C ILE A 94 -13.59 -15.22 -2.82
N GLU A 95 -13.92 -15.43 -1.56
CA GLU A 95 -14.63 -14.47 -0.72
C GLU A 95 -13.65 -13.95 0.34
N ILE A 96 -13.53 -12.64 0.46
CA ILE A 96 -12.75 -11.99 1.52
C ILE A 96 -13.74 -11.28 2.42
N SER A 97 -13.85 -11.72 3.66
CA SER A 97 -14.87 -11.28 4.62
C SER A 97 -14.29 -10.53 5.82
N ASN A 98 -15.18 -9.90 6.59
CA ASN A 98 -14.89 -9.09 7.79
C ASN A 98 -14.09 -7.81 7.48
N LEU A 99 -14.35 -7.19 6.33
CA LEU A 99 -13.63 -5.99 5.86
C LEU A 99 -14.26 -4.64 6.28
N SER A 100 -15.30 -4.68 7.11
CA SER A 100 -16.17 -3.52 7.38
C SER A 100 -15.67 -2.55 8.45
N ASN A 101 -14.58 -2.87 9.16
CA ASN A 101 -14.06 -2.06 10.26
C ASN A 101 -12.53 -1.93 10.22
N LEU A 102 -12.01 -1.38 9.12
CA LEU A 102 -10.60 -1.06 8.98
C LEU A 102 -10.33 0.41 9.31
N GLN A 103 -9.11 0.72 9.74
CA GLN A 103 -8.65 2.09 9.95
C GLN A 103 -7.25 2.25 9.37
N VAL A 104 -7.01 3.35 8.67
CA VAL A 104 -5.66 3.76 8.29
C VAL A 104 -5.14 4.75 9.32
N ARG A 105 -3.90 4.54 9.76
CA ARG A 105 -3.25 5.37 10.75
C ARG A 105 -1.87 5.79 10.29
N CYS A 106 -1.63 7.09 10.31
CA CYS A 106 -0.32 7.69 10.11
C CYS A 106 0.02 8.47 11.37
N PHE A 107 1.13 8.11 12.01
CA PHE A 107 1.59 8.76 13.23
C PHE A 107 1.93 10.24 12.96
N LYS A 108 2.17 10.99 14.04
CA LYS A 108 2.65 12.37 13.94
C LYS A 108 3.80 12.47 12.93
N PRO A 109 3.84 13.49 12.06
CA PRO A 109 4.83 13.63 11.00
C PRO A 109 6.18 14.14 11.55
N ASP A 110 6.71 13.42 12.52
CA ASP A 110 8.06 13.61 13.07
C ASP A 110 9.05 13.14 12.01
N ILE A 111 9.73 14.09 11.36
CA ILE A 111 10.39 13.85 10.06
C ILE A 111 11.48 12.76 10.14
N GLU A 112 12.13 12.58 11.28
CA GLU A 112 13.08 11.50 11.57
C GLU A 112 12.49 10.09 11.42
N ARG A 113 11.18 9.93 11.63
CA ARG A 113 10.51 8.63 11.50
C ARG A 113 10.28 8.24 10.05
N PHE A 114 10.22 9.24 9.16
CA PHE A 114 9.86 9.06 7.76
C PHE A 114 11.07 9.13 6.84
N ILE A 115 11.99 10.05 7.12
CA ILE A 115 13.21 10.28 6.35
C ILE A 115 14.40 9.94 7.26
N LYS A 116 14.95 8.73 7.08
CA LYS A 116 16.01 8.20 7.95
C LYS A 116 17.36 8.86 7.66
N ASP A 117 17.73 8.96 6.39
CA ASP A 117 18.92 9.69 5.96
C ASP A 117 18.55 11.16 5.72
N ARG A 118 19.06 12.03 6.59
CA ARG A 118 18.81 13.48 6.56
C ARG A 118 20.09 14.29 6.35
N ASP A 119 21.20 13.67 5.96
CA ASP A 119 22.43 14.38 5.56
C ASP A 119 22.26 14.99 4.15
N ILE A 120 21.31 15.91 4.04
CA ILE A 120 20.80 16.46 2.80
C ILE A 120 20.66 17.97 3.01
N ASN A 121 21.41 18.76 2.24
CA ASN A 121 21.29 20.21 2.30
C ASN A 121 20.04 20.67 1.58
N LEU A 122 19.31 21.56 2.25
CA LEU A 122 18.18 22.27 1.69
C LEU A 122 18.67 23.54 1.00
N LEU A 123 18.25 23.72 -0.24
CA LEU A 123 18.76 24.75 -1.12
C LEU A 123 17.64 25.70 -1.59
N GLY A 124 17.99 26.92 -1.95
CA GLY A 124 17.06 27.83 -2.63
C GLY A 124 17.72 29.15 -3.05
N GLY A 125 16.92 30.08 -3.54
CA GLY A 125 17.40 31.38 -4.03
C GLY A 125 16.44 32.05 -5.02
N ASP A 126 16.81 33.25 -5.47
CA ASP A 126 15.97 34.06 -6.36
C ASP A 126 15.97 33.59 -7.82
N ASN A 127 17.13 33.13 -8.30
CA ASN A 127 17.34 32.75 -9.70
C ASN A 127 17.74 31.26 -9.88
N SER A 128 18.06 30.59 -8.77
CA SER A 128 18.69 29.27 -8.71
C SER A 128 18.66 28.78 -7.26
N CYS A 129 19.15 27.56 -7.01
CA CYS A 129 19.29 26.98 -5.67
C CYS A 129 20.73 27.12 -5.14
N ASP A 130 21.30 28.32 -5.22
CA ASP A 130 22.70 28.58 -4.87
C ASP A 130 22.90 28.84 -3.36
N TYR A 131 21.83 29.17 -2.64
CA TYR A 131 21.87 29.38 -1.20
C TYR A 131 21.63 28.06 -0.46
N ASN A 132 22.53 27.72 0.46
CA ASN A 132 22.39 26.56 1.33
C ASN A 132 21.80 26.98 2.69
N PHE A 133 20.62 26.45 3.02
CA PHE A 133 19.92 26.73 4.28
C PHE A 133 20.30 25.77 5.42
N GLY A 134 21.25 24.88 5.17
CA GLY A 134 21.70 23.85 6.09
C GLY A 134 21.08 22.49 5.80
N SER A 135 21.53 21.51 6.58
CA SER A 135 21.08 20.13 6.47
C SER A 135 19.65 19.93 7.00
N LEU A 136 18.90 19.03 6.36
CA LEU A 136 17.61 18.53 6.82
C LEU A 136 17.71 17.91 8.22
N SER A 137 18.88 17.38 8.59
CA SER A 137 19.14 16.85 9.94
C SER A 137 19.13 17.93 11.04
N ASN A 138 19.35 19.20 10.68
CA ASN A 138 19.55 20.31 11.62
C ASN A 138 18.33 21.23 11.72
N ILE A 139 17.21 20.85 11.10
CA ILE A 139 15.96 21.60 11.23
C ILE A 139 15.42 21.48 12.66
N THR A 140 14.75 22.53 13.14
CA THR A 140 14.22 22.57 14.51
C THR A 140 12.70 22.54 14.49
N LEU A 141 12.09 21.62 15.23
CA LEU A 141 10.63 21.54 15.34
C LEU A 141 10.11 22.78 16.07
N GLN A 142 9.17 23.47 15.44
CA GLN A 142 8.51 24.65 15.99
C GLN A 142 7.09 24.33 16.43
N LYS A 143 6.39 23.50 15.66
CA LYS A 143 5.02 23.08 15.97
C LYS A 143 4.80 21.63 15.58
N SER A 144 4.38 20.82 16.55
CA SER A 144 3.89 19.47 16.29
C SER A 144 2.53 19.51 15.61
N GLY A 145 2.39 18.70 14.58
CA GLY A 145 1.15 18.32 13.95
C GLY A 145 0.47 17.16 14.65
N LEU A 146 -0.73 16.87 14.20
CA LEU A 146 -1.59 15.80 14.70
C LEU A 146 -1.33 14.48 13.98
N GLU A 147 -1.54 13.40 14.72
CA GLU A 147 -1.67 12.06 14.16
C GLU A 147 -2.95 11.96 13.31
N GLN A 148 -2.90 11.16 12.24
CA GLN A 148 -4.02 10.90 11.35
C GLN A 148 -4.57 9.49 11.64
N LYS A 149 -5.87 9.40 11.97
CA LYS A 149 -6.62 8.15 12.13
C LYS A 149 -7.93 8.28 11.39
N ASP A 150 -8.12 7.47 10.36
CA ASP A 150 -9.32 7.57 9.54
C ASP A 150 -9.84 6.17 9.20
N ASN A 151 -11.13 5.99 9.38
CA ASN A 151 -11.79 4.70 9.15
C ASN A 151 -11.96 4.49 7.65
N VAL A 152 -11.81 3.24 7.21
CA VAL A 152 -12.03 2.81 5.85
C VAL A 152 -12.92 1.58 5.88
N ASN A 153 -14.10 1.70 5.26
CA ASN A 153 -15.10 0.63 5.27
C ASN A 153 -15.23 0.08 3.86
N PHE A 154 -14.77 -1.16 3.65
CA PHE A 154 -15.17 -1.93 2.48
C PHE A 154 -16.55 -2.55 2.73
N ASP A 155 -17.19 -3.03 1.67
CA ASP A 155 -18.28 -4.00 1.84
C ASP A 155 -17.77 -5.17 2.68
N ASN A 156 -18.59 -5.66 3.61
CA ASN A 156 -18.15 -6.63 4.59
C ASN A 156 -17.56 -7.90 3.95
N THR A 157 -18.09 -8.29 2.80
CA THR A 157 -17.59 -9.41 2.00
C THR A 157 -17.40 -8.98 0.55
N ILE A 158 -16.20 -9.19 0.01
CA ILE A 158 -15.89 -9.03 -1.41
C ILE A 158 -15.75 -10.39 -2.07
N THR A 159 -16.43 -10.59 -3.20
CA THR A 159 -16.33 -11.83 -4.00
C THR A 159 -15.49 -11.57 -5.26
N LEU A 160 -14.46 -12.40 -5.45
CA LEU A 160 -13.62 -12.43 -6.63
C LEU A 160 -13.85 -13.74 -7.39
N TYR A 161 -13.86 -13.66 -8.73
CA TYR A 161 -13.88 -14.86 -9.57
C TYR A 161 -12.45 -15.24 -9.94
N THR A 162 -12.10 -16.50 -9.74
CA THR A 162 -10.73 -17.02 -9.92
C THR A 162 -10.21 -16.80 -11.34
N ASP A 163 -11.09 -16.87 -12.34
CA ASP A 163 -10.79 -16.66 -13.77
C ASP A 163 -10.45 -15.20 -14.10
N ASN A 164 -10.90 -14.24 -13.28
CA ASN A 164 -10.66 -12.82 -13.49
C ASN A 164 -9.35 -12.34 -12.83
N ILE A 165 -8.68 -13.21 -12.08
CA ILE A 165 -7.42 -12.91 -11.41
C ILE A 165 -6.27 -13.28 -12.33
N LYS A 166 -5.36 -12.33 -12.55
CA LYS A 166 -4.22 -12.48 -13.45
C LYS A 166 -2.93 -12.70 -12.67
N VAL A 167 -1.94 -13.27 -13.37
CA VAL A 167 -0.60 -13.48 -12.83
C VAL A 167 0.17 -12.17 -12.85
N ASN A 168 0.76 -11.81 -11.71
CA ASN A 168 1.58 -10.61 -11.47
C ASN A 168 0.88 -9.26 -11.78
N ASP A 169 -0.45 -9.24 -11.79
CA ASP A 169 -1.24 -8.02 -12.02
C ASP A 169 -1.48 -7.28 -10.71
N THR A 170 -0.57 -6.37 -10.35
CA THR A 170 -0.71 -5.52 -9.16
C THR A 170 -1.58 -4.29 -9.40
N GLU A 171 -2.13 -4.09 -10.61
CA GLU A 171 -2.85 -2.88 -10.98
C GLU A 171 -4.36 -3.04 -10.84
N THR A 172 -4.90 -4.24 -11.14
CA THR A 172 -6.35 -4.48 -11.07
C THR A 172 -6.89 -4.29 -9.66
N LYS A 173 -7.86 -3.37 -9.53
CA LYS A 173 -8.57 -3.03 -8.29
C LYS A 173 -9.91 -3.73 -8.28
N TYR A 174 -10.09 -4.70 -7.40
CA TYR A 174 -11.34 -5.47 -7.30
C TYR A 174 -12.37 -4.82 -6.39
N ALA A 175 -11.91 -4.04 -5.40
CA ALA A 175 -12.77 -3.19 -4.59
C ALA A 175 -12.06 -1.88 -4.25
N THR A 176 -12.84 -0.82 -4.11
CA THR A 176 -12.37 0.48 -3.61
C THR A 176 -13.20 0.87 -2.41
N ALA A 177 -12.54 1.17 -1.30
CA ALA A 177 -13.14 1.81 -0.14
C ALA A 177 -12.58 3.23 0.02
N TYR A 178 -13.28 4.03 0.80
CA TYR A 178 -12.95 5.43 1.02
C TYR A 178 -12.77 5.67 2.50
N THR A 179 -11.75 6.43 2.84
CA THR A 179 -11.65 7.03 4.16
C THR A 179 -12.76 8.07 4.36
N ASN A 180 -13.06 8.50 5.59
CA ASN A 180 -14.11 9.49 5.81
C ASN A 180 -13.61 10.93 5.55
N GLY A 181 -12.33 11.17 5.77
CA GLY A 181 -11.75 12.50 5.91
C GLY A 181 -11.56 12.81 7.39
N LEU A 182 -10.58 13.65 7.68
CA LEU A 182 -10.26 14.05 9.04
C LEU A 182 -10.96 15.35 9.42
N PRO A 183 -11.24 15.56 10.72
CA PRO A 183 -11.75 16.84 11.20
C PRO A 183 -10.71 17.95 10.94
N SER A 184 -11.20 19.19 10.91
CA SER A 184 -10.33 20.37 10.81
C SER A 184 -9.28 20.34 11.91
N GLY A 185 -8.01 20.48 11.53
CA GLY A 185 -6.88 20.36 12.45
C GLY A 185 -5.56 20.65 11.76
N ASN A 186 -4.50 20.82 12.56
CA ASN A 186 -3.15 21.02 12.05
C ASN A 186 -2.37 19.70 12.05
N TYR A 187 -2.41 18.99 10.94
CA TYR A 187 -1.72 17.70 10.76
C TYR A 187 -0.22 17.82 10.43
N PRO A 188 0.26 18.81 9.66
CA PRO A 188 1.69 18.95 9.39
C PRO A 188 2.51 19.35 10.62
N ASN A 189 3.73 18.80 10.73
CA ASN A 189 4.76 19.38 11.59
C ASN A 189 5.35 20.61 10.87
N THR A 190 5.65 21.65 11.66
CA THR A 190 6.33 22.86 11.17
C THR A 190 7.71 22.94 11.78
N TYR A 191 8.73 23.16 10.95
CA TYR A 191 10.13 23.27 11.33
C TYR A 191 10.73 24.58 10.80
N PHE A 192 11.83 25.00 11.40
CA PHE A 192 12.70 26.03 10.84
C PHE A 192 14.05 25.44 10.42
N THR A 193 14.62 25.99 9.35
CA THR A 193 16.03 25.75 9.01
C THR A 193 16.95 26.37 10.07
N TYR A 194 18.22 25.95 10.09
CA TYR A 194 19.21 26.38 11.09
C TYR A 194 19.32 27.92 11.24
N GLN A 195 19.08 28.68 10.17
CA GLN A 195 19.14 30.14 10.17
C GLN A 195 17.77 30.82 10.34
N ASN A 196 16.70 30.05 10.61
CA ASN A 196 15.31 30.52 10.71
C ASN A 196 14.81 31.33 9.49
N ARG A 197 15.35 31.04 8.30
CA ARG A 197 15.00 31.74 7.03
C ARG A 197 13.92 31.03 6.21
N VAL A 198 13.67 29.77 6.52
CA VAL A 198 12.69 28.95 5.80
C VAL A 198 11.85 28.20 6.80
N ILE A 199 10.54 28.27 6.59
CA ILE A 199 9.55 27.47 7.28
C ILE A 199 9.34 26.20 6.47
N ILE A 200 9.56 25.05 7.09
CA ILE A 200 9.36 23.76 6.46
C ILE A 200 8.10 23.13 7.05
N LYS A 201 7.17 22.70 6.20
CA LYS A 201 6.05 21.85 6.62
C LYS A 201 6.25 20.45 6.08
N PHE A 202 6.12 19.45 6.96
CA PHE A 202 6.18 18.05 6.57
C PHE A 202 4.90 17.33 6.93
N LEU A 203 4.35 16.58 5.98
CA LEU A 203 3.19 15.73 6.16
C LEU A 203 3.24 14.54 5.19
N LEU A 204 3.01 13.34 5.72
CA LEU A 204 2.56 12.20 4.91
C LEU A 204 1.05 12.08 5.06
N GLN A 205 0.30 12.60 4.09
CA GLN A 205 -1.15 12.65 4.11
C GLN A 205 -1.74 11.31 3.67
N ILE A 206 -2.70 10.80 4.46
CA ILE A 206 -3.40 9.53 4.18
C ILE A 206 -4.86 9.72 3.79
N THR A 207 -5.38 10.93 3.88
CA THR A 207 -6.81 11.22 3.68
C THR A 207 -7.02 12.70 3.50
N LYS A 208 -8.25 13.09 3.21
CA LYS A 208 -8.67 14.48 3.05
C LYS A 208 -8.62 15.20 4.40
N LEU A 209 -7.95 16.36 4.45
CA LEU A 209 -7.85 17.25 5.62
C LEU A 209 -8.81 18.45 5.51
N SER A 210 -9.13 18.87 4.28
CA SER A 210 -10.01 20.02 4.00
C SER A 210 -10.99 19.72 2.87
N ASN A 211 -12.11 20.43 2.78
CA ASN A 211 -13.13 20.23 1.75
C ASN A 211 -12.62 20.34 0.30
N ASN A 212 -11.48 21.01 0.09
CA ASN A 212 -10.93 21.26 -1.23
C ASN A 212 -9.87 20.22 -1.66
N ASP A 213 -9.45 19.32 -0.78
CA ASP A 213 -8.45 18.33 -1.17
C ASP A 213 -9.06 17.32 -2.16
N ASN A 214 -8.21 16.81 -3.04
CA ASN A 214 -8.59 15.86 -4.06
C ASN A 214 -9.15 14.58 -3.42
N HIS A 215 -10.35 14.16 -3.83
CA HIS A 215 -11.02 12.98 -3.29
C HIS A 215 -10.23 11.68 -3.51
N LYS A 216 -9.29 11.65 -4.47
CA LYS A 216 -8.42 10.51 -4.73
C LYS A 216 -7.63 10.04 -3.50
N ILE A 217 -7.18 10.98 -2.66
CA ILE A 217 -6.42 10.65 -1.44
C ILE A 217 -7.24 9.82 -0.44
N LYS A 218 -8.57 9.79 -0.58
CA LYS A 218 -9.45 9.00 0.28
C LYS A 218 -9.44 7.51 -0.09
N GLU A 219 -9.02 7.17 -1.32
CA GLU A 219 -9.15 5.81 -1.85
C GLU A 219 -8.19 4.83 -1.16
N THR A 220 -8.71 3.63 -0.97
CA THR A 220 -8.02 2.42 -0.50
C THR A 220 -8.52 1.27 -1.35
N TYR A 221 -7.63 0.39 -1.80
CA TYR A 221 -7.95 -0.66 -2.76
C TYR A 221 -7.74 -2.04 -2.19
N LEU A 222 -8.59 -2.97 -2.60
CA LEU A 222 -8.36 -4.39 -2.50
C LEU A 222 -7.95 -4.93 -3.87
N GLN A 223 -6.81 -5.59 -3.91
CA GLN A 223 -6.20 -6.16 -5.11
C GLN A 223 -5.88 -7.63 -4.85
N ALA A 224 -5.92 -8.43 -5.90
CA ALA A 224 -5.59 -9.85 -5.82
C ALA A 224 -4.88 -10.28 -7.10
N TYR A 225 -3.82 -11.06 -6.97
CA TYR A 225 -3.09 -11.57 -8.13
C TYR A 225 -2.39 -12.87 -7.82
N TYR A 226 -2.19 -13.68 -8.86
CA TYR A 226 -1.40 -14.89 -8.75
C TYR A 226 0.08 -14.58 -8.97
N THR A 227 0.95 -15.44 -8.45
CA THR A 227 2.38 -15.42 -8.76
C THR A 227 2.75 -16.61 -9.64
N ASN A 228 3.91 -16.53 -10.30
CA ASN A 228 4.45 -17.64 -11.07
C ASN A 228 4.69 -18.90 -10.21
N ASP A 229 4.87 -18.73 -8.91
CA ASP A 229 5.12 -19.80 -7.94
C ASP A 229 3.83 -20.44 -7.40
N VAL A 230 2.69 -20.26 -8.10
CA VAL A 230 1.38 -20.85 -7.75
C VAL A 230 0.89 -20.38 -6.38
N LYS A 231 1.09 -19.09 -6.08
CA LYS A 231 0.54 -18.43 -4.88
C LYS A 231 -0.50 -17.38 -5.27
N LEU A 232 -1.48 -17.19 -4.41
CA LEU A 232 -2.41 -16.06 -4.45
C LEU A 232 -1.94 -15.00 -3.46
N LYS A 233 -1.86 -13.76 -3.92
CA LYS A 233 -1.57 -12.60 -3.09
C LYS A 233 -2.80 -11.72 -2.97
N ILE A 234 -3.11 -11.32 -1.74
CA ILE A 234 -4.14 -10.33 -1.42
C ILE A 234 -3.42 -9.07 -0.94
N ARG A 235 -3.70 -7.94 -1.58
CA ARG A 235 -3.06 -6.67 -1.30
C ARG A 235 -4.10 -5.61 -0.93
N PHE A 236 -3.83 -4.90 0.16
CA PHE A 236 -4.53 -3.69 0.57
C PHE A 236 -3.62 -2.50 0.26
N SER A 237 -4.02 -1.66 -0.69
CA SER A 237 -3.25 -0.49 -1.11
C SER A 237 -3.93 0.79 -0.69
N LYS A 238 -3.15 1.79 -0.30
CA LYS A 238 -3.62 3.07 0.18
C LYS A 238 -2.94 4.19 -0.59
N VAL A 239 -3.75 5.08 -1.16
CA VAL A 239 -3.28 6.30 -1.80
C VAL A 239 -2.70 7.24 -0.74
N LEU A 240 -1.53 7.80 -1.02
CA LEU A 240 -0.76 8.70 -0.18
C LEU A 240 -0.41 9.98 -0.93
N PHE A 241 -0.23 11.06 -0.18
CA PHE A 241 0.34 12.30 -0.69
C PHE A 241 1.42 12.79 0.27
N VAL A 242 2.58 13.16 -0.27
CA VAL A 242 3.73 13.58 0.53
C VAL A 242 3.97 15.06 0.33
N GLU A 243 4.10 15.76 1.45
CA GLU A 243 4.41 17.17 1.49
C GLU A 243 5.72 17.38 2.26
N LEU A 244 6.72 17.92 1.58
CA LEU A 244 7.87 18.57 2.21
C LEU A 244 7.98 19.96 1.61
N LEU A 245 7.20 20.86 2.19
CA LEU A 245 6.94 22.20 1.70
C LEU A 245 7.97 23.17 2.28
N GLY A 246 8.67 23.88 1.42
CA GLY A 246 9.42 25.08 1.79
C GLY A 246 8.56 26.32 1.60
N GLN A 247 8.34 27.07 2.67
CA GLN A 247 7.80 28.43 2.62
C GLN A 247 8.91 29.40 3.03
N ILE A 248 9.25 30.31 2.14
CA ILE A 248 10.45 31.13 2.27
C ILE A 248 10.04 32.49 2.79
N THR A 249 10.67 32.97 3.86
CA THR A 249 10.27 34.25 4.46
C THR A 249 10.71 35.47 3.64
N THR A 250 11.45 35.27 2.53
CA THR A 250 12.13 36.31 1.75
C THR A 250 11.77 36.36 0.25
N HIS A 251 10.64 35.79 -0.18
CA HIS A 251 10.14 35.82 -1.58
C HIS A 251 11.04 35.12 -2.64
N TRP A 252 11.82 34.11 -2.26
CA TRP A 252 12.69 33.41 -3.20
C TRP A 252 11.90 32.41 -4.03
N LYS A 253 12.20 32.35 -5.33
CA LYS A 253 11.43 31.56 -6.31
C LYS A 253 11.85 30.09 -6.36
N TYR A 254 13.05 29.76 -5.88
CA TYR A 254 13.63 28.43 -6.03
C TYR A 254 13.78 27.71 -4.69
N TRP A 255 13.42 26.44 -4.66
CA TRP A 255 13.53 25.54 -3.50
C TRP A 255 13.97 24.15 -3.94
N GLY A 256 14.91 23.55 -3.21
CA GLY A 256 15.55 22.32 -3.65
C GLY A 256 16.32 21.57 -2.58
N ASN A 257 16.98 20.50 -3.01
CA ASN A 257 17.77 19.58 -2.21
C ASN A 257 18.95 19.04 -3.03
N ASN A 258 20.11 18.85 -2.41
CA ASN A 258 21.35 18.46 -3.09
C ASN A 258 21.56 16.93 -3.23
N LYS A 259 20.71 16.13 -2.57
CA LYS A 259 20.74 14.66 -2.60
C LYS A 259 19.30 14.14 -2.57
N ASN A 260 19.09 12.89 -2.96
CA ASN A 260 17.76 12.27 -2.92
C ASN A 260 17.21 12.22 -1.49
N ILE A 261 15.97 12.67 -1.32
CA ILE A 261 15.22 12.50 -0.08
C ILE A 261 14.34 11.26 -0.24
N THR A 262 14.52 10.26 0.63
CA THR A 262 13.82 8.98 0.54
C THR A 262 12.95 8.75 1.77
N ILE A 263 11.67 8.47 1.54
CA ILE A 263 10.77 7.87 2.51
C ILE A 263 10.68 6.38 2.17
N ASP A 264 11.16 5.52 3.07
CA ASP A 264 11.13 4.06 2.93
C ASP A 264 10.52 3.47 4.21
N LEU A 265 9.24 3.12 4.13
CA LEU A 265 8.45 2.70 5.27
C LEU A 265 8.10 1.23 5.16
N ASN A 266 8.20 0.55 6.30
CA ASN A 266 7.62 -0.77 6.56
C ASN A 266 7.62 -0.99 8.09
N ALA A 267 6.93 -0.10 8.82
CA ALA A 267 6.99 -0.07 10.27
C ALA A 267 5.65 0.37 10.89
N LEU A 268 5.18 -0.40 11.87
CA LEU A 268 3.92 -0.14 12.57
C LEU A 268 3.88 1.22 13.26
N GLY A 269 5.01 1.72 13.76
CA GLY A 269 5.11 3.00 14.45
C GLY A 269 5.08 4.26 13.56
N VAL A 270 4.80 4.10 12.26
CA VAL A 270 4.82 5.20 11.27
C VAL A 270 3.53 5.23 10.45
N LEU A 271 3.31 4.21 9.62
CA LEU A 271 2.15 4.10 8.74
C LEU A 271 1.64 2.67 8.78
N ASN A 272 0.38 2.50 9.17
CA ASN A 272 -0.24 1.20 9.26
C ASN A 272 -1.73 1.25 8.92
N MET A 273 -2.29 0.07 8.73
CA MET A 273 -3.72 -0.15 8.72
C MET A 273 -4.07 -1.13 9.85
N ILE A 274 -5.24 -0.97 10.46
CA ILE A 274 -5.67 -1.69 11.65
C ILE A 274 -7.00 -2.35 11.35
N ASN A 275 -7.13 -3.63 11.67
CA ASN A 275 -8.42 -4.31 11.75
C ASN A 275 -9.01 -4.05 13.14
N ASN A 276 -9.98 -3.15 13.24
CA ASN A 276 -10.69 -2.85 14.49
C ASN A 276 -11.90 -3.78 14.71
N GLY A 277 -12.14 -4.72 13.79
CA GLY A 277 -13.19 -5.72 13.96
C GLY A 277 -12.83 -6.75 15.03
N ASP A 278 -13.86 -7.32 15.64
CA ASP A 278 -13.71 -8.43 16.59
C ASP A 278 -13.34 -9.76 15.91
N ASN A 279 -13.48 -9.82 14.58
CA ASN A 279 -13.19 -11.00 13.77
C ASN A 279 -11.96 -10.78 12.88
N PRO A 280 -11.16 -11.84 12.63
CA PRO A 280 -10.10 -11.77 11.64
C PRO A 280 -10.69 -11.56 10.24
N ILE A 281 -9.96 -10.88 9.37
CA ILE A 281 -10.24 -10.91 7.94
C ILE A 281 -9.92 -12.30 7.45
N GLN A 282 -10.89 -12.90 6.80
CA GLN A 282 -10.86 -14.29 6.39
C GLN A 282 -10.99 -14.39 4.87
N ILE A 283 -10.27 -15.34 4.29
CA ILE A 283 -10.44 -15.75 2.91
C ILE A 283 -11.15 -17.10 2.86
N THR A 284 -12.16 -17.22 2.00
CA THR A 284 -12.87 -18.47 1.72
C THR A 284 -12.84 -18.75 0.22
N ILE A 285 -12.30 -19.88 -0.18
CA ILE A 285 -12.13 -20.30 -1.57
C ILE A 285 -13.08 -21.46 -1.83
N LYS A 286 -14.03 -21.26 -2.75
CA LYS A 286 -15.14 -22.19 -3.01
C LYS A 286 -14.90 -22.98 -4.31
N PRO A 287 -15.06 -24.32 -4.27
CA PRO A 287 -14.90 -25.17 -5.44
C PRO A 287 -15.97 -24.87 -6.52
N ARG A 288 -15.75 -25.38 -7.74
CA ARG A 288 -16.75 -25.34 -8.82
C ARG A 288 -17.90 -26.30 -8.63
#